data_AF-T1CKR2-F1
#
_entry.id   AF-T1CKR2-F1
#
_cell.length_a   1.000
_cell.length_b   1.000
_cell.length_c   1.000
_cell.angle_alpha   90.00
_cell.angle_beta   90.00
_cell.angle_gamma   90.00
#
_symmetry.space_group_name_H-M   'P 1'
#
loop_
_entity.id
_entity.type
_entity.pdbx_description
1 polymer ?
#
loop_
_entity_poly.entity_id
_entity_poly.type
_entity_poly.pdbx_seq_one_letter_code
_entity_poly.pdbx_strand_id
1 'polypeptide(L)'
;RAAAEQLHLTQPAASMALAGLERRIGVVLFDRARQRLHLNARGRAMLPQAREVLVRMQALERNAAASPDELLGELRIGASNTVGSYRVGELLGGFIALHPQASVQLLVDNTQTVLERVLDYSLDIGCVEGPAARSGLEALPWREDALCVCARPNHPLAQRKRLAPADFSGARWILREHGSATRALVERELSR
;
A
#
# COMPACT_ATOMS: atom_id res chain seq x y z
N ARG A 1 -12.28 -18.32 15.70
CA ARG A 1 -11.55 -18.45 16.99
C ARG A 1 -10.52 -17.33 17.08
N ALA A 2 -9.46 -17.32 16.25
CA ALA A 2 -8.48 -16.21 16.19
C ALA A 2 -9.09 -14.80 16.16
N ALA A 3 -10.07 -14.52 15.28
CA ALA A 3 -10.72 -13.20 15.24
C ALA A 3 -11.49 -12.84 16.53
N ALA A 4 -12.09 -13.83 17.20
CA ALA A 4 -12.79 -13.61 18.46
C ALA A 4 -11.79 -13.29 19.59
N GLU A 5 -10.65 -13.97 19.62
CA GLU A 5 -9.55 -13.69 20.56
C GLU A 5 -8.98 -12.29 20.37
N GLN A 6 -8.71 -11.87 19.12
CA GLN A 6 -8.23 -10.52 18.80
C GLN A 6 -9.21 -9.41 19.20
N LEU A 7 -10.50 -9.70 19.19
CA LEU A 7 -11.56 -8.76 19.56
C LEU A 7 -11.99 -8.91 21.03
N HIS A 8 -11.32 -9.75 21.82
CA HIS A 8 -11.68 -10.07 23.21
C HIS A 8 -13.14 -10.55 23.38
N LEU A 9 -13.64 -11.32 22.40
CA LEU A 9 -14.99 -11.90 22.37
C LEU A 9 -14.95 -13.42 22.50
N THR A 10 -16.06 -14.00 22.98
CA THR A 10 -16.29 -15.44 22.83
C THR A 10 -16.55 -15.79 21.36
N GLN A 11 -16.18 -17.00 20.94
CA GLN A 11 -16.42 -17.43 19.56
C GLN A 11 -17.91 -17.41 19.15
N PRO A 12 -18.88 -17.78 20.02
CA PRO A 12 -20.30 -17.60 19.72
C PRO A 12 -20.69 -16.14 19.54
N ALA A 13 -20.21 -15.22 20.38
CA ALA A 13 -20.49 -13.79 20.26
C ALA A 13 -20.01 -13.21 18.91
N ALA A 14 -18.77 -13.51 18.52
CA ALA A 14 -18.25 -13.10 17.21
C ALA A 14 -19.06 -13.68 16.04
N SER A 15 -19.53 -14.93 16.17
CA SER A 15 -20.36 -15.58 15.13
C SER A 15 -21.75 -14.96 15.02
N MET A 16 -22.35 -14.58 16.15
CA MET A 16 -23.63 -13.87 16.18
C MET A 16 -23.52 -12.46 15.60
N ALA A 17 -22.43 -11.73 15.88
CA ALA A 17 -22.17 -10.42 15.31
C ALA A 17 -22.04 -10.48 13.78
N LEU A 18 -21.26 -11.44 13.26
CA LEU A 18 -21.14 -11.67 11.81
C LEU A 18 -22.50 -12.01 11.17
N ALA A 19 -23.24 -12.95 11.75
CA ALA A 19 -24.56 -13.32 11.24
C ALA A 19 -25.58 -12.16 11.35
N GLY A 20 -25.45 -11.30 12.37
CA GLY A 20 -26.23 -10.07 12.50
C GLY A 20 -25.94 -9.08 11.37
N LEU A 21 -24.66 -8.87 11.05
CA LEU A 21 -24.24 -8.05 9.92
C LEU A 21 -24.79 -8.62 8.60
N GLU A 22 -24.54 -9.89 8.31
CA GLU A 22 -24.99 -10.57 7.08
C GLU A 22 -26.52 -10.48 6.91
N ARG A 23 -27.29 -10.65 8.00
CA ARG A 23 -28.75 -10.44 7.99
C ARG A 23 -29.14 -9.00 7.68
N ARG A 24 -28.48 -8.03 8.31
CA ARG A 24 -28.79 -6.60 8.11
C ARG A 24 -28.52 -6.15 6.67
N ILE A 25 -27.47 -6.66 6.04
CA ILE A 25 -27.12 -6.33 4.65
C ILE A 25 -27.75 -7.28 3.61
N GLY A 26 -28.42 -8.34 4.06
CA GLY A 26 -29.10 -9.31 3.21
C GLY A 26 -28.18 -10.20 2.38
N VAL A 27 -26.88 -10.30 2.72
CA VAL A 27 -25.92 -11.12 1.97
C VAL A 27 -24.99 -11.90 2.90
N VAL A 28 -24.69 -13.14 2.51
CA VAL A 28 -23.62 -13.95 3.13
C VAL A 28 -22.28 -13.49 2.56
N LEU A 29 -21.30 -13.27 3.44
CA LEU A 29 -19.98 -12.75 3.10
C LEU A 29 -18.90 -13.84 3.11
N PHE A 30 -19.14 -14.95 3.81
CA PHE A 30 -18.16 -16.03 3.96
C PHE A 30 -18.71 -17.39 3.55
N ASP A 31 -17.88 -18.15 2.85
CA ASP A 31 -18.10 -19.58 2.62
C ASP A 31 -17.37 -20.39 3.69
N ARG A 32 -17.96 -21.52 4.08
CA ARG A 32 -17.34 -22.48 5.01
C ARG A 32 -16.81 -23.67 4.21
N ALA A 33 -15.49 -23.79 4.11
CA ALA A 33 -14.83 -24.91 3.43
C ALA A 33 -13.79 -25.54 4.36
N ARG A 34 -13.86 -26.87 4.58
CA ARG A 34 -12.88 -27.63 5.38
C ARG A 34 -12.54 -26.98 6.73
N GLN A 35 -13.57 -26.55 7.47
CA GLN A 35 -13.46 -25.86 8.77
C GLN A 35 -12.79 -24.48 8.75
N ARG A 36 -12.55 -23.89 7.58
CA ARG A 36 -12.05 -22.52 7.42
C ARG A 36 -13.14 -21.61 6.84
N LEU A 37 -13.20 -20.39 7.36
CA LEU A 37 -13.97 -19.30 6.74
C LEU A 37 -13.12 -18.68 5.64
N HIS A 38 -13.71 -18.52 4.46
CA HIS A 38 -13.13 -17.79 3.35
C HIS A 38 -14.11 -16.71 2.91
N LEU A 39 -13.65 -15.49 2.64
CA LEU A 39 -14.49 -14.49 2.00
C LEU A 39 -14.98 -15.04 0.67
N ASN A 40 -16.29 -14.99 0.43
CA ASN A 40 -16.85 -15.30 -0.88
C ASN A 40 -16.72 -14.08 -1.81
N ALA A 41 -17.30 -14.16 -3.01
CA ALA A 41 -17.22 -13.06 -3.97
C ALA A 41 -17.80 -11.74 -3.43
N ARG A 42 -18.92 -11.79 -2.70
CA ARG A 42 -19.56 -10.62 -2.08
C ARG A 42 -18.72 -10.08 -0.92
N GLY A 43 -18.20 -10.97 -0.08
CA GLY A 43 -17.30 -10.61 1.01
C GLY A 43 -16.05 -9.87 0.52
N ARG A 44 -15.43 -10.34 -0.57
CA ARG A 44 -14.28 -9.66 -1.18
C ARG A 44 -14.63 -8.28 -1.72
N ALA A 45 -15.79 -8.15 -2.37
CA ALA A 45 -16.24 -6.87 -2.91
C ALA A 45 -16.58 -5.83 -1.83
N MET A 46 -17.12 -6.28 -0.68
CA MET A 46 -17.53 -5.40 0.42
C MET A 46 -16.40 -5.09 1.41
N LEU A 47 -15.32 -5.87 1.43
CA LEU A 47 -14.23 -5.69 2.39
C LEU A 47 -13.62 -4.28 2.38
N PRO A 48 -13.32 -3.65 1.22
CA PRO A 48 -12.81 -2.28 1.18
C PRO A 48 -13.77 -1.28 1.84
N GLN A 49 -15.07 -1.40 1.57
CA GLN A 49 -16.10 -0.52 2.13
C GLN A 49 -16.26 -0.70 3.65
N ALA A 50 -16.20 -1.95 4.12
CA ALA A 50 -16.24 -2.24 5.55
C ALA A 50 -15.03 -1.64 6.28
N ARG A 51 -13.83 -1.70 5.68
CA ARG A 51 -12.63 -1.08 6.23
C ARG A 51 -12.72 0.44 6.22
N GLU A 52 -13.22 1.04 5.15
CA GLU A 52 -13.45 2.48 5.07
C GLU A 52 -14.31 2.98 6.24
N VAL A 53 -15.45 2.32 6.49
CA VAL A 53 -16.35 2.69 7.59
C VAL A 53 -15.63 2.65 8.94
N LEU A 54 -14.84 1.61 9.19
CA LEU A 54 -14.06 1.49 10.44
C LEU A 54 -13.02 2.60 10.57
N VAL A 55 -12.28 2.91 9.49
CA VAL A 55 -11.28 4.00 9.48
C VAL A 55 -11.94 5.35 9.76
N ARG A 56 -13.12 5.62 9.16
CA ARG A 56 -13.87 6.86 9.39
C ARG A 56 -14.39 6.94 10.84
N MET A 57 -14.86 5.83 11.40
CA MET A 57 -15.30 5.77 12.80
C MET A 57 -14.14 6.06 13.76
N GLN A 58 -12.98 5.44 13.54
CA GLN A 58 -11.78 5.70 14.33
C GLN A 58 -11.33 7.15 14.22
N ALA A 59 -11.43 7.77 13.03
CA ALA A 59 -11.12 9.19 12.87
C ALA A 59 -12.06 10.08 13.68
N LEU A 60 -13.36 9.74 13.74
CA LEU A 60 -14.33 10.44 14.58
C LEU A 60 -13.97 10.34 16.07
N GLU A 61 -13.67 9.14 16.55
CA GLU A 61 -13.26 8.89 17.93
C GLU A 61 -11.99 9.65 18.30
N ARG A 62 -10.97 9.64 17.41
CA ARG A 62 -9.74 10.43 17.59
C ARG A 62 -10.04 11.93 17.67
N ASN A 63 -10.86 12.47 16.77
CA ASN A 63 -11.21 13.89 16.77
C ASN A 63 -11.98 14.31 18.03
N ALA A 64 -12.77 13.41 18.61
CA ALA A 64 -13.50 13.68 19.85
C ALA A 64 -12.60 13.63 21.11
N ALA A 65 -11.54 12.81 21.08
CA ALA A 65 -10.64 12.57 22.21
C ALA A 65 -9.37 13.44 22.20
N ALA A 66 -8.99 14.00 21.04
CA ALA A 66 -7.71 14.70 20.89
C ALA A 66 -7.71 16.09 21.55
N SER A 67 -6.71 16.35 22.39
CA SER A 67 -6.17 17.70 22.53
C SER A 67 -5.47 18.09 21.22
N PRO A 68 -5.57 19.35 20.75
CA PRO A 68 -5.15 19.76 19.42
C PRO A 68 -3.68 19.50 19.05
N ASP A 69 -2.80 19.24 20.03
CA ASP A 69 -1.35 19.09 19.83
C ASP A 69 -0.80 17.65 19.96
N GLU A 70 -1.61 16.65 20.33
CA GLU A 70 -1.14 15.26 20.48
C GLU A 70 -1.67 14.34 19.38
N LEU A 71 -0.77 13.93 18.48
CA LEU A 71 -1.07 12.91 17.48
C LEU A 71 -1.03 11.52 18.14
N LEU A 72 -2.22 10.98 18.46
CA LEU A 72 -2.39 9.65 19.05
C LEU A 72 -2.91 8.64 18.02
N GLY A 73 -2.39 7.41 18.10
CA GLY A 73 -2.90 6.28 17.32
C GLY A 73 -1.85 5.64 16.41
N GLU A 74 -2.34 4.84 15.46
CA GLU A 74 -1.52 4.08 14.54
C GLU A 74 -1.58 4.66 13.13
N LEU A 75 -0.41 4.84 12.51
CA LEU A 75 -0.24 5.26 11.12
C LEU A 75 0.35 4.11 10.30
N ARG A 76 -0.39 3.64 9.31
CA ARG A 76 0.01 2.51 8.45
C ARG A 76 0.50 3.03 7.12
N ILE A 77 1.79 2.90 6.87
CA ILE A 77 2.47 3.45 5.69
C ILE A 77 2.94 2.31 4.80
N GLY A 78 2.62 2.37 3.51
CA GLY A 78 3.24 1.56 2.49
C GLY A 78 4.34 2.34 1.79
N ALA A 79 5.48 1.71 1.54
CA ALA A 79 6.53 2.24 0.68
C ALA A 79 6.80 1.27 -0.46
N SER A 80 7.06 1.80 -1.66
CA SER A 80 7.63 0.98 -2.72
C SER A 80 8.98 0.40 -2.29
N ASN A 81 9.46 -0.67 -2.93
CA ASN A 81 10.77 -1.26 -2.61
C ASN A 81 11.92 -0.23 -2.61
N THR A 82 11.89 0.74 -3.52
CA THR A 82 12.96 1.74 -3.65
C THR A 82 12.82 2.85 -2.60
N VAL A 83 11.64 3.43 -2.39
CA VAL A 83 11.41 4.36 -1.24
C VAL A 83 11.71 3.67 0.09
N GLY A 84 11.20 2.45 0.25
CA GLY A 84 11.33 1.60 1.44
C GLY A 84 12.78 1.41 1.88
N SER A 85 13.63 1.08 0.91
CA SER A 85 15.02 0.69 1.15
C SER A 85 15.95 1.89 1.36
N TYR A 86 15.64 3.06 0.81
CA TYR A 86 16.58 4.18 0.75
C TYR A 86 16.10 5.48 1.41
N ARG A 87 14.79 5.62 1.68
CA ARG A 87 14.20 6.90 2.12
C ARG A 87 13.38 6.84 3.38
N VAL A 88 12.89 5.66 3.79
CA VAL A 88 12.07 5.51 5.00
C VAL A 88 12.68 6.15 6.24
N GLY A 89 13.99 5.98 6.47
CA GLY A 89 14.65 6.57 7.63
C GLY A 89 14.60 8.09 7.65
N GLU A 90 14.86 8.72 6.50
CA GLU A 90 14.77 10.18 6.30
C GLU A 90 13.35 10.69 6.56
N LEU A 91 12.35 9.93 6.11
CA LEU A 91 10.95 10.34 6.17
C LEU A 91 10.31 10.18 7.55
N LEU A 92 10.60 9.08 8.21
CA LEU A 92 9.94 8.72 9.46
C LEU A 92 10.71 9.16 10.70
N GLY A 93 12.03 9.38 10.59
CA GLY A 93 12.86 9.73 11.74
C GLY A 93 12.41 11.01 12.45
N GLY A 94 12.20 12.08 11.70
CA GLY A 94 11.70 13.35 12.25
C GLY A 94 10.29 13.22 12.83
N PHE A 95 9.40 12.51 12.13
CA PHE A 95 8.02 12.30 12.56
C PHE A 95 7.93 11.53 13.89
N ILE A 96 8.67 10.42 14.03
CA ILE A 96 8.67 9.60 15.24
C ILE A 96 9.27 10.39 16.43
N ALA A 97 10.29 11.21 16.19
CA ALA A 97 10.87 12.05 17.22
C ALA A 97 9.90 13.16 17.71
N LEU A 98 9.12 13.74 16.80
CA LEU A 98 8.10 14.76 17.11
C LEU A 98 6.84 14.18 17.76
N HIS A 99 6.49 12.93 17.44
CA HIS A 99 5.27 12.26 17.90
C HIS A 99 5.57 10.89 18.54
N PRO A 100 6.22 10.85 19.71
CA PRO A 100 6.66 9.59 20.34
C PRO A 100 5.51 8.68 20.78
N GLN A 101 4.29 9.22 20.91
CA GLN A 101 3.09 8.44 21.24
C GLN A 101 2.39 7.84 20.01
N ALA A 102 2.79 8.23 18.80
CA ALA A 102 2.26 7.65 17.57
C ALA A 102 2.94 6.30 17.27
N SER A 103 2.13 5.28 16.97
CA SER A 103 2.63 4.00 16.45
C SER A 103 2.72 4.08 14.93
N VAL A 104 3.85 3.70 14.35
CA VAL A 104 4.03 3.66 12.88
C VAL A 104 4.26 2.22 12.43
N GLN A 105 3.37 1.73 11.56
CA GLN A 105 3.57 0.47 10.85
C GLN A 105 4.03 0.74 9.42
N LEU A 106 5.13 0.11 9.03
CA LEU A 106 5.67 0.21 7.68
C LEU A 106 5.55 -1.13 6.93
N LEU A 107 4.95 -1.09 5.75
CA LEU A 107 4.99 -2.16 4.77
C LEU A 107 5.86 -1.74 3.59
N VAL A 108 6.81 -2.59 3.19
CA VAL A 108 7.57 -2.39 1.95
C VAL A 108 7.13 -3.43 0.92
N ASP A 109 6.66 -2.98 -0.24
CA ASP A 109 6.19 -3.84 -1.34
C ASP A 109 6.39 -3.14 -2.69
N ASN A 110 5.94 -3.71 -3.81
CA ASN A 110 5.93 -3.01 -5.09
C ASN A 110 4.84 -1.92 -5.13
N THR A 111 4.97 -0.97 -6.07
CA THR A 111 4.06 0.17 -6.22
C THR A 111 2.61 -0.25 -6.37
N GLN A 112 2.32 -1.27 -7.19
CA GLN A 112 0.97 -1.74 -7.42
C GLN A 112 0.33 -2.24 -6.12
N THR A 113 1.02 -3.10 -5.35
CA THR A 113 0.51 -3.61 -4.08
C THR A 113 0.24 -2.49 -3.08
N VAL A 114 1.15 -1.51 -2.99
CA VAL A 114 0.97 -0.36 -2.08
C VAL A 114 -0.28 0.43 -2.45
N LEU A 115 -0.46 0.78 -3.73
CA LEU A 115 -1.63 1.53 -4.18
C LEU A 115 -2.94 0.77 -3.94
N GLU A 116 -2.95 -0.54 -4.18
CA GLU A 116 -4.12 -1.41 -3.91
C GLU A 116 -4.48 -1.42 -2.41
N ARG A 117 -3.48 -1.43 -1.53
CA ARG A 117 -3.67 -1.42 -0.09
C ARG A 117 -4.10 -0.07 0.49
N VAL A 118 -3.73 1.03 -0.15
CA VAL A 118 -4.28 2.34 0.20
C VAL A 118 -5.74 2.42 -0.25
N LEU A 119 -6.05 1.96 -1.47
CA LEU A 119 -7.42 1.90 -2.00
C LEU A 119 -8.36 1.03 -1.15
N ASP A 120 -7.84 -0.02 -0.52
CA ASP A 120 -8.62 -0.93 0.33
C ASP A 120 -8.58 -0.57 1.83
N TYR A 121 -8.04 0.60 2.18
CA TYR A 121 -7.93 1.14 3.55
C TYR A 121 -7.12 0.27 4.52
N SER A 122 -6.33 -0.69 4.02
CA SER A 122 -5.36 -1.43 4.85
C SER A 122 -4.09 -0.62 5.12
N LEU A 123 -3.80 0.37 4.28
CA LEU A 123 -2.80 1.42 4.50
C LEU A 123 -3.47 2.79 4.50
N ASP A 124 -2.88 3.72 5.25
CA ASP A 124 -3.32 5.12 5.31
C ASP A 124 -2.58 5.98 4.28
N ILE A 125 -1.28 5.72 4.07
CA ILE A 125 -0.41 6.47 3.14
C ILE A 125 0.42 5.50 2.30
N GLY A 126 0.61 5.82 1.02
CA GLY A 126 1.50 5.11 0.11
C GLY A 126 2.59 6.02 -0.46
N CYS A 127 3.85 5.73 -0.19
CA CYS A 127 5.01 6.43 -0.74
C CYS A 127 5.61 5.63 -1.89
N VAL A 128 5.35 6.05 -3.13
CA VAL A 128 5.73 5.30 -4.34
C VAL A 128 6.37 6.20 -5.39
N GLU A 129 7.10 5.60 -6.33
CA GLU A 129 7.57 6.29 -7.53
C GLU A 129 6.58 6.19 -8.68
N GLY A 130 6.74 7.10 -9.65
CA GLY A 130 5.99 7.08 -10.91
C GLY A 130 4.52 7.49 -10.76
N PRO A 131 3.71 7.26 -11.81
CA PRO A 131 2.31 7.67 -11.81
C PRO A 131 1.49 6.90 -10.77
N ALA A 132 0.97 7.62 -9.77
CA ALA A 132 0.12 7.06 -8.71
C ALA A 132 -1.37 7.48 -8.84
N ALA A 133 -1.69 8.38 -9.78
CA ALA A 133 -3.03 8.90 -9.97
C ALA A 133 -4.01 7.77 -10.34
N ARG A 134 -4.96 7.50 -9.45
CA ARG A 134 -6.05 6.54 -9.63
C ARG A 134 -7.32 7.11 -9.02
N SER A 135 -8.48 6.75 -9.56
CA SER A 135 -9.75 7.07 -8.91
C SER A 135 -9.76 6.53 -7.48
N GLY A 136 -10.10 7.37 -6.50
CA GLY A 136 -10.08 7.00 -5.09
C GLY A 136 -8.75 7.21 -4.37
N LEU A 137 -7.70 7.69 -5.06
CA LEU A 137 -6.45 8.11 -4.44
C LEU A 137 -6.17 9.59 -4.70
N GLU A 138 -5.74 10.28 -3.65
CA GLU A 138 -5.07 11.56 -3.78
C GLU A 138 -3.57 11.32 -3.93
N ALA A 139 -2.96 11.91 -4.96
CA ALA A 139 -1.53 11.79 -5.22
C ALA A 139 -0.86 13.14 -5.00
N LEU A 140 0.08 13.19 -4.06
CA LEU A 140 0.85 14.39 -3.72
C LEU A 140 2.31 14.22 -4.17
N PRO A 141 2.78 15.02 -5.15
CA PRO A 141 4.19 15.07 -5.50
C PRO A 141 4.99 15.65 -4.33
N TRP A 142 6.06 14.94 -3.95
CA TRP A 142 6.89 15.29 -2.79
C TRP A 142 8.39 15.37 -3.10
N ARG A 143 8.83 14.70 -4.16
CA ARG A 143 10.24 14.58 -4.54
C ARG A 143 10.37 14.18 -6.00
N GLU A 144 11.40 14.71 -6.64
CA GLU A 144 11.87 14.22 -7.93
C GLU A 144 13.00 13.20 -7.74
N ASP A 145 13.07 12.25 -8.67
CA ASP A 145 14.13 11.24 -8.74
C ASP A 145 14.53 10.98 -10.20
N ALA A 146 15.77 10.56 -10.42
CA ALA A 146 16.32 10.32 -11.74
C ALA A 146 16.61 8.83 -11.94
N LEU A 147 15.97 8.24 -12.95
CA LEU A 147 16.24 6.86 -13.34
C LEU A 147 17.43 6.79 -14.30
N CYS A 148 18.49 6.12 -13.87
CA CYS A 148 19.72 5.96 -14.65
C CYS A 148 19.84 4.53 -15.22
N VAL A 149 20.40 4.42 -16.42
CA VAL A 149 20.79 3.12 -16.99
C VAL A 149 22.15 2.73 -16.45
N CYS A 150 22.24 1.55 -15.85
CA CYS A 150 23.49 0.97 -15.37
C CYS A 150 23.92 -0.19 -16.27
N ALA A 151 25.20 -0.22 -16.64
CA ALA A 151 25.77 -1.29 -17.44
C ALA A 151 27.19 -1.64 -16.96
N ARG A 152 27.71 -2.79 -17.37
CA ARG A 152 29.13 -3.13 -17.18
C ARG A 152 30.03 -2.05 -17.82
N PRO A 153 31.21 -1.71 -17.25
CA PRO A 153 32.06 -0.63 -17.76
C PRO A 153 32.41 -0.74 -19.26
N ASN A 154 32.61 -1.98 -19.73
CA ASN A 154 32.99 -2.26 -21.11
C ASN A 154 31.79 -2.45 -22.05
N HIS A 155 30.57 -2.05 -21.65
CA HIS A 155 29.39 -2.17 -22.50
C HIS A 155 29.48 -1.19 -23.68
N PRO A 156 29.14 -1.59 -24.93
CA PRO A 156 29.27 -0.69 -26.10
C PRO A 156 28.55 0.65 -25.93
N LEU A 157 27.34 0.63 -25.34
CA LEU A 157 26.57 1.85 -25.08
C LEU A 157 27.17 2.73 -23.96
N ALA A 158 27.97 2.19 -23.04
CA ALA A 158 28.62 2.97 -21.99
C ALA A 158 29.74 3.87 -22.53
N GLN A 159 30.25 3.57 -23.73
CA GLN A 159 31.29 4.35 -24.41
C GLN A 159 30.73 5.53 -25.23
N ARG A 160 29.40 5.64 -25.34
CA ARG A 160 28.74 6.70 -26.11
C ARG A 160 28.43 7.89 -25.22
N LYS A 161 28.74 9.11 -25.70
CA LYS A 161 28.46 10.37 -24.97
C LYS A 161 26.97 10.73 -24.88
N ARG A 162 26.16 10.22 -25.81
CA ARG A 162 24.71 10.44 -25.88
C ARG A 162 24.04 9.15 -26.34
N LEU A 163 22.89 8.85 -25.74
CA LEU A 163 22.07 7.69 -26.03
C LEU A 163 20.65 8.15 -26.34
N ALA A 164 20.05 7.54 -27.35
CA ALA A 164 18.63 7.64 -27.67
C ALA A 164 17.93 6.32 -27.32
N PRO A 165 16.59 6.31 -27.12
CA PRO A 165 15.84 5.07 -26.86
C PRO A 165 16.13 3.94 -27.87
N ALA A 166 16.23 4.27 -29.16
CA ALA A 166 16.55 3.30 -30.22
C ALA A 166 17.91 2.61 -30.07
N ASP A 167 18.89 3.24 -29.39
CA ASP A 167 20.21 2.64 -29.16
C ASP A 167 20.14 1.40 -28.26
N PHE A 168 19.05 1.24 -27.51
CA PHE A 168 18.82 0.09 -26.64
C PHE A 168 18.10 -1.09 -27.33
N SER A 169 17.79 -0.96 -28.63
CA SER A 169 17.18 -2.05 -29.39
C SER A 169 18.08 -3.28 -29.39
N GLY A 170 17.51 -4.44 -29.05
CA GLY A 170 18.24 -5.70 -28.92
C GLY A 170 19.16 -5.82 -27.68
N ALA A 171 19.21 -4.81 -26.81
CA ALA A 171 19.96 -4.91 -25.56
C ALA A 171 19.29 -5.90 -24.59
N ARG A 172 20.11 -6.64 -23.83
CA ARG A 172 19.60 -7.53 -22.78
C ARG A 172 19.42 -6.76 -21.47
N TRP A 173 18.18 -6.60 -21.05
CA TRP A 173 17.82 -5.86 -19.84
C TRP A 173 17.68 -6.77 -18.62
N ILE A 174 18.08 -6.25 -17.46
CA ILE A 174 17.67 -6.76 -16.16
C ILE A 174 16.64 -5.76 -15.64
N LEU A 175 15.37 -6.18 -15.61
CA LEU A 175 14.26 -5.32 -15.20
C LEU A 175 13.72 -5.76 -13.84
N ARG A 176 12.94 -4.86 -13.23
CA ARG A 176 12.20 -5.13 -12.00
C ARG A 176 11.04 -6.10 -12.24
N GLU A 177 10.43 -6.54 -11.16
CA GLU A 177 9.20 -7.32 -11.14
C GLU A 177 8.03 -6.57 -11.82
N HIS A 178 7.01 -7.31 -12.26
CA HIS A 178 5.75 -6.71 -12.67
C HIS A 178 5.08 -6.00 -11.49
N GLY A 179 4.40 -4.87 -11.75
CA GLY A 179 3.85 -4.01 -10.69
C GLY A 179 4.83 -2.95 -10.17
N SER A 180 6.11 -3.01 -10.54
CA SER A 180 7.08 -1.94 -10.28
C SER A 180 6.84 -0.73 -11.18
N ALA A 181 6.71 0.46 -10.57
CA ALA A 181 6.61 1.70 -11.33
C ALA A 181 7.85 1.99 -12.19
N THR A 182 9.05 1.68 -11.68
CA THR A 182 10.30 1.82 -12.42
C THR A 182 10.27 1.00 -13.70
N ARG A 183 9.81 -0.25 -13.64
CA ARG A 183 9.70 -1.10 -14.83
C ARG A 183 8.70 -0.55 -15.83
N ALA A 184 7.51 -0.17 -15.38
CA ALA A 184 6.48 0.40 -16.24
C ALA A 184 6.98 1.67 -16.96
N LEU A 185 7.75 2.51 -16.26
CA LEU A 185 8.38 3.69 -16.84
C LEU A 185 9.41 3.31 -17.91
N VAL A 186 10.31 2.37 -17.62
CA VAL A 186 11.33 1.91 -18.59
C VAL A 186 10.68 1.32 -19.84
N GLU A 187 9.69 0.43 -19.69
CA GLU A 187 9.00 -0.19 -20.82
C GLU A 187 8.28 0.85 -21.68
N ARG A 188 7.68 1.89 -21.07
CA ARG A 188 7.05 3.00 -21.78
C ARG A 188 8.06 3.85 -22.55
N GLU A 189 9.21 4.17 -21.96
CA GLU A 189 10.22 5.02 -22.62
C GLU A 189 10.97 4.27 -23.73
N LEU A 190 11.16 2.95 -23.59
CA LEU A 190 11.82 2.11 -24.61
C LEU A 190 10.89 1.71 -25.77
N SER A 191 9.57 1.89 -25.62
CA SER A 191 8.59 1.64 -26.69
C SER A 191 8.26 2.87 -27.53
N ARG A 192 8.86 4.03 -27.21
CA ARG A 192 8.81 5.26 -28.01
C ARG A 192 9.85 5.23 -29.13
#